data_AF-L7JT26-F1
#
_entry.id   AF-L7JT26-F1
#
_cell.length_a   1.000
_cell.length_b   1.000
_cell.length_c   1.000
_cell.angle_alpha   90.00
_cell.angle_beta   90.00
_cell.angle_gamma   90.00
#
_symmetry.space_group_name_H-M   'P 1'
#
loop_
_entity.id
_entity.type
_entity.pdbx_description
1 polymer ?
#
loop_
_entity_poly.entity_id
_entity_poly.type
_entity_poly.pdbx_seq_one_letter_code
_entity_poly.pdbx_strand_id
1 'polypeptide(L)'
;VFCNLLFLIFDKLFIPLISTCFYSTEGFQNFKVFYFTRKAWSFFTKIHLQEFLARFDIKKKSTGVQYIPRCIPKKDGFRVIVNKSKRDKKGKSENMILQSAYHILTKEQELDHGNSFIDYTQIFNEFMRYDFSASFILKFDIKGCFDSIPHDNLQAILIDFLKSDEYYVRRYNSLIKRGRYCVNKKMCISIDNSKSFADIVQNKEAKSNELIWDDVYVSYKRKECLIEEICKVIRENIITFGKEQYIQQKGIPQGSILSSILSSLYFQSLDTSLFNKIVKVGRIFRYVDDFLIVSPSLDEMLSILSSLKYLEKDGVTINYKKIESNFGIENWLFNNQQIQNLSQNKEHVKMLLDAVPDKNKFVTYCGLKLCCRGFKINLNFERIEHSCAYSSAKPGQMTKYKVNRFLKKILKDMYFVRRNAFKYQNLYDVFIFVFRKILNFIRKMDFVNIKFILSIVNRSKNQMRKLIRNLGTDVTEKKLKLIKNKALKDSGLKLFLQKIEINISLKRQKRIFGRII
;
A
#
# COMPACT_ATOMS: atom_id res chain seq x y z
N VAL A 1 15.92 -41.86 -2.76
CA VAL A 1 16.58 -41.99 -1.43
C VAL A 1 17.26 -40.69 -1.01
N PHE A 2 18.30 -40.21 -1.71
CA PHE A 2 19.04 -38.99 -1.35
C PHE A 2 18.18 -37.74 -1.11
N CYS A 3 17.21 -37.43 -1.99
CA CYS A 3 16.31 -36.29 -1.80
C CYS A 3 15.46 -36.38 -0.52
N ASN A 4 15.03 -37.59 -0.14
CA ASN A 4 14.26 -37.81 1.07
C ASN A 4 15.14 -37.66 2.32
N LEU A 5 16.40 -38.10 2.24
CA LEU A 5 17.39 -37.87 3.30
C LEU A 5 17.65 -36.37 3.48
N LEU A 6 17.85 -35.62 2.39
CA LEU A 6 17.98 -34.16 2.47
C LEU A 6 16.74 -33.51 3.07
N PHE A 7 15.54 -33.92 2.66
CA PHE A 7 14.31 -33.41 3.23
C PHE A 7 14.24 -33.67 4.74
N LEU A 8 14.60 -34.87 5.18
CA LEU A 8 14.65 -35.23 6.61
C LEU A 8 15.66 -34.37 7.37
N ILE A 9 16.88 -34.20 6.85
CA ILE A 9 17.92 -33.36 7.47
C ILE A 9 17.42 -31.90 7.60
N PHE A 10 16.82 -31.35 6.55
CA PHE A 10 16.32 -29.97 6.59
C PHE A 10 15.13 -29.81 7.55
N ASP A 11 14.16 -30.72 7.50
CA ASP A 11 12.94 -30.67 8.32
C ASP A 11 13.20 -30.95 9.80
N LYS A 12 14.06 -31.94 10.11
CA LYS A 12 14.26 -32.42 11.48
C LYS A 12 15.48 -31.85 12.19
N LEU A 13 16.47 -31.35 11.46
CA LEU A 13 17.70 -30.81 12.06
C LEU A 13 17.85 -29.32 11.76
N PHE A 14 17.94 -28.95 10.48
CA PHE A 14 18.29 -27.58 10.11
C PHE A 14 17.24 -26.55 10.52
N ILE A 15 15.97 -26.76 10.16
CA ILE A 15 14.88 -25.84 10.52
C ILE A 15 14.74 -25.72 12.05
N PRO A 16 14.70 -26.82 12.83
CA PRO A 16 14.69 -26.75 14.28
C PRO A 16 15.89 -26.00 14.85
N LEU A 17 17.12 -26.29 14.41
CA LEU A 17 18.34 -25.61 14.87
C LEU A 17 18.25 -24.10 14.66
N ILE A 18 17.94 -23.67 13.43
CA ILE A 18 17.80 -22.24 13.12
C ILE A 18 16.67 -21.62 13.94
N SER A 19 15.54 -22.30 14.10
CA SER A 19 14.41 -21.78 14.88
C SER A 19 14.74 -21.68 16.38
N THR A 20 15.57 -22.56 16.91
CA THR A 20 15.98 -22.54 18.32
C THR A 20 16.96 -21.40 18.59
N CYS A 21 17.95 -21.20 17.70
CA CYS A 21 18.97 -20.17 17.88
C CYS A 21 18.50 -18.76 17.46
N PHE A 22 17.67 -18.68 16.42
CA PHE A 22 17.27 -17.44 15.77
C PHE A 22 15.75 -17.27 15.71
N TYR A 23 15.31 -16.03 15.86
CA TYR A 23 13.98 -15.60 15.47
C TYR A 23 14.01 -15.15 14.00
N SER A 24 13.22 -15.83 13.16
CA SER A 24 13.09 -15.51 11.74
C SER A 24 11.83 -14.66 11.52
N THR A 25 11.97 -13.48 10.92
CA THR A 25 10.83 -12.58 10.67
C THR A 25 10.98 -11.81 9.37
N GLU A 26 9.87 -11.43 8.75
CA GLU A 26 9.84 -10.53 7.62
C GLU A 26 9.86 -9.06 8.06
N GLY A 27 10.43 -8.19 7.22
CA GLY A 27 10.25 -6.74 7.35
C GLY A 27 9.23 -6.20 6.38
N PHE A 28 9.17 -4.87 6.25
CA PHE A 28 8.36 -4.19 5.23
C PHE A 28 8.87 -4.40 3.80
N GLN A 29 10.09 -4.92 3.65
CA GLN A 29 10.61 -5.38 2.36
C GLN A 29 10.06 -6.79 2.09
N ASN A 30 9.23 -6.92 1.06
CA ASN A 30 8.67 -8.20 0.61
C ASN A 30 9.73 -9.31 0.60
N PHE A 31 9.36 -10.56 0.89
CA PHE A 31 10.18 -11.79 0.86
C PHE A 31 11.61 -11.73 1.43
N LYS A 32 12.05 -10.63 2.06
CA LYS A 32 13.31 -10.54 2.79
C LYS A 32 13.07 -11.06 4.20
N VAL A 33 13.83 -12.08 4.57
CA VAL A 33 13.80 -12.66 5.92
C VAL A 33 14.98 -12.11 6.70
N PHE A 34 14.70 -11.63 7.91
CA PHE A 34 15.67 -11.20 8.88
C PHE A 34 15.81 -12.29 9.95
N TYR A 35 17.04 -12.56 10.34
CA TYR A 35 17.38 -13.49 11.40
C TYR A 35 17.98 -12.70 12.55
N PHE A 36 17.36 -12.79 13.72
CA PHE A 36 17.85 -12.19 14.96
C PHE A 36 18.16 -13.29 15.95
N THR A 37 19.20 -13.16 16.77
CA THR A 37 19.39 -14.11 17.87
C THR A 37 18.18 -14.03 18.81
N ARG A 38 17.77 -15.16 19.41
CA ARG A 38 16.61 -15.18 20.31
C ARG A 38 16.74 -14.18 21.47
N LYS A 39 17.94 -14.02 22.03
CA LYS A 39 18.25 -13.05 23.09
C LYS A 39 18.02 -11.62 22.62
N ALA A 40 18.62 -11.22 21.50
CA ALA A 40 18.47 -9.85 20.98
C ALA A 40 17.01 -9.56 20.61
N TRP A 41 16.34 -10.49 19.92
CA TRP A 41 14.93 -10.34 19.57
C TRP A 41 14.06 -10.11 20.81
N SER A 42 14.20 -10.97 21.83
CA SER A 42 13.44 -10.85 23.07
C SER A 42 13.71 -9.54 23.80
N PHE A 43 14.96 -9.08 23.83
CA PHE A 43 15.33 -7.83 24.50
C PHE A 43 14.66 -6.62 23.84
N PHE A 44 14.88 -6.42 22.54
CA PHE A 44 14.35 -5.25 21.82
C PHE A 44 12.82 -5.27 21.70
N THR A 45 12.23 -6.44 21.45
CA THR A 45 10.76 -6.52 21.37
C THR A 45 10.10 -6.28 22.72
N LYS A 46 10.70 -6.71 23.83
CA LYS A 46 10.15 -6.45 25.16
C LYS A 46 10.07 -4.95 25.45
N ILE A 47 11.11 -4.19 25.14
CA ILE A 47 11.15 -2.72 25.33
C ILE A 47 10.01 -2.06 24.55
N HIS A 48 9.91 -2.33 23.24
CA HIS A 48 8.89 -1.71 22.40
C HIS A 48 7.47 -2.19 22.71
N LEU A 49 7.30 -3.43 23.16
CA LEU A 49 5.99 -3.91 23.61
C LEU A 49 5.57 -3.23 24.90
N GLN A 50 6.50 -3.02 25.85
CA GLN A 50 6.20 -2.29 27.09
C GLN A 50 5.81 -0.84 26.79
N GLU A 51 6.55 -0.13 25.92
CA GLU A 51 6.17 1.21 25.46
C GLU A 51 4.79 1.23 24.78
N PHE A 52 4.49 0.23 23.94
CA PHE A 52 3.21 0.11 23.26
C PHE A 52 2.06 -0.12 24.24
N LEU A 53 2.26 -1.01 25.23
CA LEU A 53 1.27 -1.40 26.23
C LEU A 53 1.12 -0.38 27.36
N ALA A 54 2.08 0.51 27.58
CA ALA A 54 1.98 1.60 28.57
C ALA A 54 0.78 2.55 28.30
N ARG A 55 0.23 2.52 27.09
CA ARG A 55 -0.97 3.28 26.68
C ARG A 55 -2.28 2.56 26.95
N PHE A 56 -2.21 1.36 27.52
CA PHE A 56 -3.34 0.46 27.77
C PHE A 56 -3.49 0.28 29.27
N ASP A 57 -4.72 0.08 29.73
CA ASP A 57 -4.97 -0.19 31.13
C ASP A 57 -4.78 -1.68 31.43
N ILE A 58 -4.23 -1.99 32.60
CA ILE A 58 -4.11 -3.36 33.07
C ILE A 58 -5.48 -3.84 33.53
N LYS A 59 -5.98 -4.91 32.92
CA LYS A 59 -7.25 -5.54 33.28
C LYS A 59 -7.00 -6.84 34.04
N LYS A 60 -7.50 -6.96 35.27
CA LYS A 60 -7.43 -8.22 36.04
C LYS A 60 -8.46 -9.21 35.46
N LYS A 61 -7.99 -10.18 34.67
CA LYS A 61 -8.72 -11.34 34.10
C LYS A 61 -10.04 -11.00 33.40
N SER A 62 -10.01 -10.98 32.07
CA SER A 62 -11.19 -10.84 31.21
C SER A 62 -11.49 -12.11 30.40
N THR A 63 -12.77 -12.34 30.14
CA THR A 63 -13.31 -13.46 29.34
C THR A 63 -13.37 -13.17 27.83
N GLY A 64 -12.93 -11.98 27.39
CA GLY A 64 -12.94 -11.57 25.99
C GLY A 64 -11.91 -12.30 25.13
N VAL A 65 -12.01 -12.10 23.80
CA VAL A 65 -11.03 -12.65 22.86
C VAL A 65 -9.67 -11.98 23.07
N GLN A 66 -8.65 -12.79 23.34
CA GLN A 66 -7.30 -12.34 23.67
C GLN A 66 -6.38 -12.42 22.46
N TYR A 67 -5.66 -11.33 22.20
CA TYR A 67 -4.70 -11.25 21.10
C TYR A 67 -3.26 -11.17 21.61
N ILE A 68 -2.37 -11.91 20.95
CA ILE A 68 -0.92 -11.82 21.20
C ILE A 68 -0.33 -10.82 20.20
N PRO A 69 0.38 -9.78 20.68
CA PRO A 69 0.99 -8.80 19.81
C PRO A 69 2.19 -9.40 19.07
N ARG A 70 2.40 -8.95 17.83
CA ARG A 70 3.52 -9.33 16.96
C ARG A 70 4.30 -8.09 16.57
N CYS A 71 5.61 -8.14 16.72
CA CYS A 71 6.52 -7.08 16.29
C CYS A 71 7.03 -7.31 14.86
N ILE A 72 6.94 -6.29 14.01
CA ILE A 72 7.51 -6.25 12.66
C ILE A 72 8.64 -5.22 12.63
N PRO A 73 9.88 -5.59 12.25
CA PRO A 73 10.99 -4.66 12.16
C PRO A 73 10.73 -3.49 11.19
N LYS A 74 11.06 -2.27 11.63
CA LYS A 74 11.17 -1.03 10.84
C LYS A 74 12.63 -0.55 10.84
N LYS A 75 12.92 0.50 10.05
CA LYS A 75 14.25 1.14 10.07
C LYS A 75 14.59 1.69 11.46
N ASP A 76 13.61 2.29 12.14
CA ASP A 76 13.78 2.99 13.41
C ASP A 76 13.09 2.27 14.59
N GLY A 77 13.11 0.94 14.62
CA GLY A 77 12.50 0.13 15.70
C GLY A 77 11.49 -0.89 15.20
N PHE A 78 10.32 -0.98 15.83
CA PHE A 78 9.31 -2.01 15.53
C PHE A 78 7.91 -1.41 15.32
N ARG A 79 7.11 -2.10 14.49
CA ARG A 79 5.67 -1.92 14.44
C ARG A 79 5.01 -3.08 15.18
N VAL A 80 4.22 -2.78 16.19
CA VAL A 80 3.39 -3.77 16.89
C VAL A 80 2.07 -3.91 16.14
N ILE A 81 1.67 -5.15 15.84
CA ILE A 81 0.38 -5.49 15.21
C ILE A 81 -0.27 -6.65 15.95
N VAL A 82 -1.58 -6.82 15.81
CA VAL A 82 -2.31 -8.01 16.29
C VAL A 82 -2.90 -8.79 15.12
N ASN A 83 -2.83 -10.12 15.18
CA ASN A 83 -3.42 -10.97 14.13
C ASN A 83 -4.89 -11.29 14.45
N LYS A 84 -5.80 -10.43 14.01
CA LYS A 84 -7.26 -10.60 14.14
C LYS A 84 -7.89 -11.52 13.08
N SER A 85 -7.08 -12.07 12.19
CA SER A 85 -7.48 -13.11 11.23
C SER A 85 -7.26 -14.53 11.76
N LYS A 86 -6.68 -14.68 12.96
CA LYS A 86 -6.54 -15.99 13.61
C LYS A 86 -7.92 -16.55 13.92
N ARG A 87 -8.17 -17.78 13.51
CA ARG A 87 -9.46 -18.46 13.76
C ARG A 87 -9.50 -19.01 15.18
N ASP A 88 -10.65 -18.86 15.82
CA ASP A 88 -10.98 -19.48 17.09
C ASP A 88 -11.24 -20.99 16.94
N LYS A 89 -11.58 -21.67 18.04
CA LYS A 89 -11.94 -23.10 18.04
C LYS A 89 -13.17 -23.41 17.16
N LYS A 90 -14.02 -22.41 16.90
CA LYS A 90 -15.21 -22.51 16.03
C LYS A 90 -14.88 -22.18 14.55
N GLY A 91 -13.61 -21.96 14.22
CA GLY A 91 -13.17 -21.65 12.86
C GLY A 91 -13.49 -20.22 12.40
N LYS A 92 -14.00 -19.35 13.29
CA LYS A 92 -14.32 -17.95 12.98
C LYS A 92 -13.19 -17.05 13.44
N SER A 93 -12.93 -15.98 12.69
CA SER A 93 -12.01 -14.91 13.09
C SER A 93 -12.79 -13.61 13.23
N GLU A 94 -12.30 -12.67 14.02
CA GLU A 94 -12.94 -11.35 14.19
C GLU A 94 -13.09 -10.65 12.83
N ASN A 95 -12.07 -10.73 11.96
CA ASN A 95 -12.14 -10.19 10.60
C ASN A 95 -13.22 -10.86 9.72
N MET A 96 -13.55 -12.13 9.95
CA MET A 96 -14.67 -12.78 9.24
C MET A 96 -16.03 -12.33 9.78
N ILE A 97 -16.13 -12.04 11.08
CA ILE A 97 -17.37 -11.54 11.70
C ILE A 97 -17.65 -10.12 11.19
N LEU A 98 -16.63 -9.26 11.19
CA LEU A 98 -16.70 -7.88 10.75
C LEU A 98 -16.75 -7.68 9.23
N GLN A 99 -16.78 -8.76 8.45
CA GLN A 99 -16.77 -8.66 7.00
C GLN A 99 -18.00 -7.91 6.48
N SER A 100 -19.19 -8.16 7.04
CA SER A 100 -20.40 -7.41 6.67
C SER A 100 -20.27 -5.93 6.97
N ALA A 101 -19.80 -5.57 8.18
CA ALA A 101 -19.57 -4.19 8.58
C ALA A 101 -18.58 -3.47 7.64
N TYR A 102 -17.49 -4.14 7.27
CA TYR A 102 -16.51 -3.59 6.33
C TYR A 102 -17.14 -3.23 4.98
N HIS A 103 -17.95 -4.14 4.41
CA HIS A 103 -18.57 -3.91 3.11
C HIS A 103 -19.66 -2.83 3.14
N ILE A 104 -20.40 -2.72 4.24
CA ILE A 104 -21.38 -1.64 4.45
C ILE A 104 -20.67 -0.30 4.51
N LEU A 105 -19.68 -0.15 5.40
CA LEU A 105 -18.92 1.09 5.54
C LEU A 105 -18.21 1.49 4.23
N THR A 106 -17.64 0.52 3.52
CA THR A 106 -16.99 0.78 2.22
C THR A 106 -18.00 1.31 1.20
N LYS A 107 -19.22 0.77 1.20
CA LYS A 107 -20.27 1.18 0.27
C LYS A 107 -20.76 2.59 0.54
N GLU A 108 -21.01 2.93 1.80
CA GLU A 108 -21.36 4.29 2.23
C GLU A 108 -20.25 5.28 1.87
N GLN A 109 -18.99 4.88 2.07
CA GLN A 109 -17.85 5.74 1.73
C GLN A 109 -17.71 5.95 0.22
N GLU A 110 -18.10 4.98 -0.61
CA GLU A 110 -18.16 5.19 -2.07
C GLU A 110 -19.20 6.23 -2.48
N LEU A 111 -20.28 6.39 -1.70
CA LEU A 111 -21.33 7.40 -1.94
C LEU A 111 -20.85 8.79 -1.51
N ASP A 112 -20.24 8.91 -0.32
CA ASP A 112 -19.66 10.15 0.18
C ASP A 112 -18.25 9.92 0.76
N HIS A 113 -17.25 10.11 -0.10
CA HIS A 113 -15.85 9.95 0.24
C HIS A 113 -15.20 11.24 0.75
N GLY A 114 -15.89 12.39 0.66
CA GLY A 114 -15.31 13.70 0.96
C GLY A 114 -13.92 13.91 0.33
N ASN A 115 -12.92 14.23 1.15
CA ASN A 115 -11.52 14.33 0.74
C ASN A 115 -10.71 13.02 0.92
N SER A 116 -11.35 11.94 1.38
CA SER A 116 -10.72 10.66 1.67
C SER A 116 -10.91 9.65 0.55
N PHE A 117 -9.84 9.29 -0.11
CA PHE A 117 -9.92 8.37 -1.23
C PHE A 117 -9.59 6.94 -0.80
N ILE A 118 -10.43 5.98 -1.20
CA ILE A 118 -10.26 4.56 -0.87
C ILE A 118 -9.23 3.91 -1.80
N ASP A 119 -9.24 4.34 -3.05
CA ASP A 119 -8.50 3.74 -4.14
C ASP A 119 -7.59 4.76 -4.84
N TYR A 120 -6.51 4.22 -5.41
CA TYR A 120 -5.48 5.00 -6.10
C TYR A 120 -5.99 5.66 -7.38
N THR A 121 -7.01 5.08 -8.00
CA THR A 121 -7.65 5.55 -9.23
C THR A 121 -8.49 6.79 -8.96
N GLN A 122 -9.21 6.85 -7.83
CA GLN A 122 -10.00 8.01 -7.39
C GLN A 122 -9.10 9.22 -7.14
N ILE A 123 -8.04 9.03 -6.34
CA ILE A 123 -7.00 10.07 -6.12
C ILE A 123 -6.52 10.61 -7.45
N PHE A 124 -6.23 9.70 -8.37
CA PHE A 124 -5.69 10.09 -9.66
C PHE A 124 -6.70 10.84 -10.53
N ASN A 125 -7.95 10.39 -10.60
CA ASN A 125 -9.00 11.07 -11.35
C ASN A 125 -9.17 12.52 -10.87
N GLU A 126 -9.07 12.73 -9.56
CA GLU A 126 -9.11 14.06 -8.95
C GLU A 126 -7.84 14.88 -9.23
N PHE A 127 -6.64 14.28 -9.16
CA PHE A 127 -5.41 14.94 -9.62
C PHE A 127 -5.49 15.39 -11.08
N MET A 128 -6.22 14.64 -11.90
CA MET A 128 -6.42 15.00 -13.28
C MET A 128 -7.42 16.14 -13.49
N ARG A 129 -8.25 16.46 -12.51
CA ARG A 129 -9.15 17.60 -12.59
C ARG A 129 -8.50 18.89 -12.09
N TYR A 130 -7.49 18.77 -11.22
CA TYR A 130 -6.82 19.90 -10.59
C TYR A 130 -5.60 20.38 -11.40
N ASP A 131 -5.37 21.71 -11.45
CA ASP A 131 -4.16 22.29 -12.01
C ASP A 131 -3.08 22.50 -10.94
N PHE A 132 -1.89 21.96 -11.20
CA PHE A 132 -0.74 22.05 -10.31
C PHE A 132 0.23 23.17 -10.71
N SER A 133 0.05 23.81 -11.88
CA SER A 133 1.05 24.64 -12.56
C SER A 133 1.63 25.81 -11.73
N ALA A 134 0.83 26.36 -10.82
CA ALA A 134 1.19 27.46 -9.93
C ALA A 134 0.84 27.17 -8.46
N SER A 135 0.72 25.90 -8.09
CA SER A 135 0.19 25.51 -6.79
C SER A 135 1.30 25.19 -5.79
N PHE A 136 1.15 25.71 -4.57
CA PHE A 136 1.83 25.21 -3.39
C PHE A 136 1.34 23.79 -3.10
N ILE A 137 2.27 22.91 -2.74
CA ILE A 137 2.02 21.52 -2.40
C ILE A 137 2.58 21.30 -1.00
N LEU A 138 1.72 20.88 -0.09
CA LEU A 138 2.06 20.52 1.28
C LEU A 138 1.61 19.10 1.54
N LYS A 139 2.50 18.26 2.06
CA LYS A 139 2.21 16.91 2.50
C LYS A 139 2.62 16.74 3.95
N PHE A 140 1.76 16.12 4.75
CA PHE A 140 2.05 15.76 6.13
C PHE A 140 1.43 14.40 6.48
N ASP A 141 1.95 13.79 7.54
CA ASP A 141 1.62 12.44 8.03
C ASP A 141 1.22 12.54 9.49
N ILE A 142 0.16 11.84 9.89
CA ILE A 142 -0.27 11.77 11.29
C ILE A 142 0.48 10.64 12.00
N LYS A 143 1.12 10.96 13.12
CA LYS A 143 1.86 9.97 13.92
C LYS A 143 0.87 9.10 14.70
N GLY A 144 0.92 7.79 14.46
CA GLY A 144 0.10 6.84 15.23
C GLY A 144 -1.40 7.06 15.02
N CYS A 145 -1.80 7.32 13.78
CA CYS A 145 -3.17 7.63 13.36
C CYS A 145 -4.28 6.69 13.90
N PHE A 146 -3.96 5.41 14.14
CA PHE A 146 -4.89 4.47 14.74
C PHE A 146 -4.95 4.57 16.26
N ASP A 147 -3.87 4.97 16.92
CA ASP A 147 -3.69 4.78 18.36
C ASP A 147 -4.34 5.91 19.19
N SER A 148 -4.62 7.07 18.58
CA SER A 148 -5.13 8.26 19.28
C SER A 148 -6.64 8.48 19.15
N ILE A 149 -7.35 7.72 18.32
CA ILE A 149 -8.77 7.96 18.01
C ILE A 149 -9.67 7.72 19.23
N PRO A 150 -10.40 8.73 19.74
CA PRO A 150 -11.37 8.54 20.84
C PRO A 150 -12.56 7.70 20.40
N HIS A 151 -12.96 6.72 21.22
CA HIS A 151 -14.04 5.78 20.87
C HIS A 151 -15.40 6.46 20.79
N ASP A 152 -15.69 7.39 21.69
CA ASP A 152 -17.01 8.06 21.74
C ASP A 152 -17.21 8.99 20.54
N ASN A 153 -16.19 9.75 20.16
CA ASN A 153 -16.21 10.56 18.94
C ASN A 153 -16.39 9.68 17.70
N LEU A 154 -15.71 8.53 17.63
CA LEU A 154 -15.87 7.60 16.52
C LEU A 154 -17.30 7.02 16.46
N GLN A 155 -17.90 6.71 17.61
CA GLN A 155 -19.29 6.26 17.68
C GLN A 155 -20.25 7.33 17.15
N ALA A 156 -20.09 8.60 17.56
CA ALA A 156 -20.90 9.70 17.05
C ALA A 156 -20.76 9.86 15.53
N ILE A 157 -19.52 9.81 15.02
CA ILE A 157 -19.26 9.87 13.57
C ILE A 157 -19.93 8.71 12.83
N LEU A 158 -19.95 7.50 13.39
CA LEU A 158 -20.62 6.35 12.77
C LEU A 158 -22.15 6.54 12.70
N ILE A 159 -22.76 7.14 13.71
CA ILE A 159 -24.19 7.45 13.74
C ILE A 159 -24.54 8.41 12.60
N ASP A 160 -23.73 9.45 12.40
CA ASP A 160 -23.97 10.46 11.37
C ASP A 160 -23.62 9.94 9.96
N PHE A 161 -22.61 9.07 9.85
CA PHE A 161 -22.11 8.56 8.58
C PHE A 161 -23.05 7.55 7.93
N LEU A 162 -23.59 6.60 8.70
CA LEU A 162 -24.52 5.58 8.22
C LEU A 162 -25.90 6.20 7.93
N LYS A 163 -26.29 6.29 6.66
CA LYS A 163 -27.51 7.04 6.26
C LYS A 163 -28.76 6.19 6.27
N SER A 164 -28.65 4.91 5.92
CA SER A 164 -29.77 3.97 5.98
C SER A 164 -29.93 3.34 7.36
N ASP A 165 -31.17 3.01 7.74
CA ASP A 165 -31.47 2.27 8.97
C ASP A 165 -31.26 0.77 8.81
N GLU A 166 -31.32 0.27 7.57
CA GLU A 166 -31.20 -1.15 7.23
C GLU A 166 -30.17 -1.38 6.13
N TYR A 167 -29.35 -2.42 6.32
CA TYR A 167 -28.32 -2.81 5.37
C TYR A 167 -28.37 -4.30 5.05
N TYR A 168 -28.10 -4.62 3.78
CA TYR A 168 -28.09 -5.98 3.27
C TYR A 168 -26.73 -6.28 2.65
N VAL A 169 -26.09 -7.37 3.08
CA VAL A 169 -24.80 -7.81 2.52
C VAL A 169 -24.98 -9.16 1.86
N ARG A 170 -24.86 -9.20 0.53
CA ARG A 170 -24.95 -10.42 -0.27
C ARG A 170 -23.57 -11.05 -0.45
N ARG A 171 -23.53 -12.39 -0.37
CA ARG A 171 -22.33 -13.18 -0.68
C ARG A 171 -22.51 -13.91 -2.00
N TYR A 172 -21.46 -13.91 -2.80
CA TYR A 172 -21.43 -14.63 -4.07
C TYR A 172 -20.02 -15.13 -4.36
N ASN A 173 -19.89 -16.08 -5.29
CA ASN A 173 -18.59 -16.61 -5.69
C ASN A 173 -18.22 -16.16 -7.10
N SER A 174 -16.91 -16.03 -7.31
CA SER A 174 -16.29 -15.68 -8.59
C SER A 174 -15.17 -16.67 -8.87
N LEU A 175 -15.38 -17.56 -9.83
CA LEU A 175 -14.39 -18.51 -10.30
C LEU A 175 -13.72 -17.96 -11.55
N ILE A 176 -12.45 -17.57 -11.40
CA ILE A 176 -11.69 -16.96 -12.49
C ILE A 176 -10.66 -17.97 -12.99
N LYS A 177 -10.71 -18.27 -14.30
CA LYS A 177 -9.68 -19.08 -14.95
C LYS A 177 -8.37 -18.30 -15.02
N ARG A 178 -7.31 -18.84 -14.41
CA ARG A 178 -5.94 -18.29 -14.41
C ARG A 178 -4.98 -19.32 -14.99
N GLY A 179 -4.86 -19.32 -16.31
CA GLY A 179 -4.05 -20.30 -17.04
C GLY A 179 -4.71 -21.68 -16.97
N ARG A 180 -4.04 -22.66 -16.35
CA ARG A 180 -4.58 -24.02 -16.14
C ARG A 180 -5.35 -24.20 -14.83
N TYR A 181 -5.34 -23.21 -13.96
CA TYR A 181 -5.99 -23.28 -12.64
C TYR A 181 -7.23 -22.40 -12.62
N CYS A 182 -8.24 -22.84 -11.88
CA CYS A 182 -9.38 -22.00 -11.53
C CYS A 182 -9.17 -21.51 -10.10
N VAL A 183 -9.35 -20.20 -9.88
CA VAL A 183 -9.27 -19.61 -8.53
C VAL A 183 -10.67 -19.17 -8.15
N ASN A 184 -11.25 -19.84 -7.16
CA ASN A 184 -12.50 -19.40 -6.57
C ASN A 184 -12.22 -18.27 -5.58
N LYS A 185 -13.02 -17.21 -5.67
CA LYS A 185 -13.03 -16.07 -4.75
C LYS A 185 -14.42 -15.87 -4.20
N LYS A 186 -14.54 -15.95 -2.88
CA LYS A 186 -15.73 -15.50 -2.15
C LYS A 186 -15.75 -13.97 -2.14
N MET A 187 -16.86 -13.41 -2.59
CA MET A 187 -17.11 -11.99 -2.66
C MET A 187 -18.24 -11.65 -1.69
N CYS A 188 -18.18 -10.46 -1.12
CA CYS A 188 -19.25 -9.90 -0.31
C CYS A 188 -19.45 -8.45 -0.74
N ILE A 189 -20.69 -8.00 -0.82
CA ILE A 189 -21.04 -6.66 -1.27
C ILE A 189 -22.27 -6.18 -0.50
N SER A 190 -22.26 -4.91 -0.08
CA SER A 190 -23.45 -4.26 0.45
C SER A 190 -24.36 -3.88 -0.72
N ILE A 191 -25.63 -4.20 -0.60
CA ILE A 191 -26.65 -3.96 -1.62
C ILE A 191 -27.81 -3.19 -1.02
N ASP A 192 -28.48 -2.43 -1.87
CA ASP A 192 -29.79 -1.88 -1.57
C ASP A 192 -30.82 -3.01 -1.67
N ASN A 193 -31.88 -2.98 -0.85
CA ASN A 193 -32.89 -4.05 -0.78
C ASN A 193 -33.52 -4.36 -2.16
N SER A 194 -33.56 -3.38 -3.05
CA SER A 194 -34.14 -3.49 -4.40
C SER A 194 -33.24 -4.16 -5.44
N LYS A 195 -31.93 -4.32 -5.18
CA LYS A 195 -30.97 -4.81 -6.18
C LYS A 195 -30.90 -6.33 -6.20
N SER A 196 -31.23 -6.92 -7.35
CA SER A 196 -31.10 -8.34 -7.59
C SER A 196 -29.63 -8.73 -7.84
N PHE A 197 -29.33 -10.03 -7.74
CA PHE A 197 -28.01 -10.54 -8.12
C PHE A 197 -27.69 -10.28 -9.60
N ALA A 198 -28.69 -10.28 -10.48
CA ALA A 198 -28.51 -9.98 -11.90
C ALA A 198 -27.98 -8.56 -12.11
N ASP A 199 -28.49 -7.57 -11.37
CA ASP A 199 -28.04 -6.18 -11.45
C ASP A 199 -26.56 -6.03 -11.03
N ILE A 200 -26.13 -6.81 -10.03
CA ILE A 200 -24.74 -6.82 -9.57
C ILE A 200 -23.82 -7.35 -10.68
N VAL A 201 -24.25 -8.39 -11.39
CA VAL A 201 -23.47 -9.00 -12.48
C VAL A 201 -23.41 -8.08 -13.70
N GLN A 202 -24.54 -7.44 -14.06
CA GLN A 202 -24.61 -6.51 -15.20
C GLN A 202 -23.72 -5.27 -15.01
N ASN A 203 -23.66 -4.71 -13.80
CA ASN A 203 -22.85 -3.52 -13.50
C ASN A 203 -21.35 -3.80 -13.33
N LYS A 204 -20.93 -5.08 -13.40
CA LYS A 204 -19.54 -5.46 -13.21
C LYS A 204 -18.79 -5.39 -14.54
N GLU A 205 -17.57 -4.83 -14.53
CA GLU A 205 -16.67 -4.93 -15.68
C GLU A 205 -16.49 -6.39 -16.10
N ALA A 206 -16.93 -6.73 -17.31
CA ALA A 206 -16.88 -8.08 -17.85
C ALA A 206 -15.43 -8.57 -17.94
N LYS A 207 -15.11 -9.64 -17.20
CA LYS A 207 -13.81 -10.32 -17.30
C LYS A 207 -13.98 -11.58 -18.12
N SER A 208 -13.18 -11.72 -19.17
CA SER A 208 -13.12 -12.97 -19.96
C SER A 208 -12.83 -14.17 -19.04
N ASN A 209 -13.67 -15.22 -19.10
CA ASN A 209 -13.55 -16.48 -18.35
C ASN A 209 -13.76 -16.35 -16.82
N GLU A 210 -14.72 -15.56 -16.39
CA GLU A 210 -15.21 -15.52 -15.01
C GLU A 210 -16.59 -16.15 -14.92
N LEU A 211 -16.74 -17.19 -14.11
CA LEU A 211 -18.04 -17.75 -13.72
C LEU A 211 -18.43 -17.14 -12.38
N ILE A 212 -19.65 -16.60 -12.30
CA ILE A 212 -20.19 -15.99 -11.08
C ILE A 212 -21.48 -16.71 -10.74
N TRP A 213 -21.63 -17.09 -9.48
CA TRP A 213 -22.88 -17.64 -8.96
C TRP A 213 -23.14 -17.10 -7.57
N ASP A 214 -24.41 -17.07 -7.21
CA ASP A 214 -24.90 -16.58 -5.93
C ASP A 214 -24.85 -17.68 -4.88
N ASP A 215 -24.50 -17.34 -3.63
CA ASP A 215 -24.61 -18.25 -2.49
C ASP A 215 -26.03 -18.22 -1.88
N VAL A 216 -26.93 -17.39 -2.41
CA VAL A 216 -28.30 -17.12 -1.90
C VAL A 216 -28.27 -16.61 -0.45
N TYR A 217 -27.10 -16.21 0.03
CA TYR A 217 -26.89 -15.71 1.38
C TYR A 217 -26.94 -14.19 1.38
N VAL A 218 -27.89 -13.64 2.12
CA VAL A 218 -28.00 -12.22 2.42
C VAL A 218 -27.97 -12.02 3.93
N SER A 219 -26.99 -11.27 4.41
CA SER A 219 -26.91 -10.84 5.81
C SER A 219 -27.65 -9.53 5.96
N TYR A 220 -28.67 -9.49 6.81
CA TYR A 220 -29.36 -8.26 7.23
C TYR A 220 -28.72 -7.68 8.50
N LYS A 221 -28.60 -6.35 8.55
CA LYS A 221 -28.09 -5.60 9.71
C LYS A 221 -28.87 -4.29 9.85
N ARG A 222 -29.40 -4.02 11.04
CA ARG A 222 -29.87 -2.68 11.42
C ARG A 222 -28.69 -1.79 11.77
N LYS A 223 -28.86 -0.48 11.56
CA LYS A 223 -27.86 0.55 11.86
C LYS A 223 -27.38 0.49 13.31
N GLU A 224 -28.29 0.38 14.28
CA GLU A 224 -27.96 0.35 15.71
C GLU A 224 -27.10 -0.87 16.04
N CYS A 225 -27.55 -2.06 15.61
CA CYS A 225 -26.82 -3.31 15.81
C CYS A 225 -25.43 -3.29 15.16
N LEU A 226 -25.29 -2.64 13.99
CA LEU A 226 -24.01 -2.49 13.30
C LEU A 226 -23.06 -1.60 14.08
N ILE A 227 -23.53 -0.46 14.58
CA ILE A 227 -22.74 0.47 15.38
C ILE A 227 -22.29 -0.19 16.68
N GLU A 228 -23.19 -0.90 17.37
CA GLU A 228 -22.88 -1.67 18.57
C GLU A 228 -21.82 -2.73 18.32
N GLU A 229 -21.93 -3.49 17.22
CA GLU A 229 -20.95 -4.51 16.83
C GLU A 229 -19.56 -3.90 16.59
N ILE A 230 -19.49 -2.77 15.89
CA ILE A 230 -18.23 -2.06 15.63
C ILE A 230 -17.64 -1.51 16.93
N CYS A 231 -18.44 -0.81 17.74
CA CYS A 231 -18.00 -0.19 19.00
C CYS A 231 -17.53 -1.24 20.01
N LYS A 232 -18.22 -2.38 20.09
CA LYS A 232 -17.82 -3.50 20.94
C LYS A 232 -16.43 -4.00 20.61
N VAL A 233 -16.12 -4.22 19.32
CA VAL A 233 -14.79 -4.69 18.91
C VAL A 233 -13.68 -3.69 19.26
N ILE A 234 -13.97 -2.39 19.12
CA ILE A 234 -12.99 -1.34 19.37
C ILE A 234 -12.72 -1.19 20.87
N ARG A 235 -13.77 -1.18 21.69
CA ARG A 235 -13.70 -1.05 23.16
C ARG A 235 -13.22 -2.31 23.87
N GLU A 236 -13.55 -3.49 23.36
CA GLU A 236 -13.16 -4.78 23.95
C GLU A 236 -11.87 -5.35 23.36
N ASN A 237 -10.98 -4.50 22.85
CA ASN A 237 -9.70 -4.96 22.32
C ASN A 237 -8.71 -5.31 23.44
N ILE A 238 -8.59 -6.60 23.75
CA ILE A 238 -7.73 -7.13 24.81
C ILE A 238 -6.45 -7.76 24.23
N ILE A 239 -5.31 -7.27 24.71
CA ILE A 239 -3.97 -7.75 24.34
C ILE A 239 -3.36 -8.48 25.54
N THR A 240 -2.77 -9.65 25.30
CA THR A 240 -2.09 -10.45 26.32
C THR A 240 -0.60 -10.48 26.09
N PHE A 241 0.17 -10.12 27.12
CA PHE A 241 1.62 -10.17 27.11
C PHE A 241 2.15 -10.70 28.45
N GLY A 242 2.90 -11.80 28.39
CA GLY A 242 3.32 -12.51 29.60
C GLY A 242 2.10 -13.06 30.36
N LYS A 243 1.96 -12.66 31.63
CA LYS A 243 0.82 -13.03 32.49
C LYS A 243 -0.25 -11.94 32.60
N GLU A 244 -0.02 -10.79 31.97
CA GLU A 244 -0.87 -9.61 32.10
C GLU A 244 -1.77 -9.43 30.88
N GLN A 245 -2.94 -8.84 31.12
CA GLN A 245 -3.91 -8.46 30.11
C GLN A 245 -4.06 -6.95 30.10
N TYR A 246 -4.09 -6.39 28.90
CA TYR A 246 -4.13 -4.97 28.64
C TYR A 246 -5.35 -4.65 27.78
N ILE A 247 -6.12 -3.64 28.14
CA ILE A 247 -7.30 -3.19 27.38
C ILE A 247 -7.03 -1.83 26.74
N GLN A 248 -7.38 -1.73 25.46
CA GLN A 248 -7.23 -0.49 24.71
C GLN A 248 -8.35 0.50 25.06
N GLN A 249 -8.03 1.60 25.73
CA GLN A 249 -9.02 2.63 26.06
C GLN A 249 -9.23 3.66 24.94
N LYS A 250 -8.21 3.87 24.11
CA LYS A 250 -8.23 4.80 22.98
C LYS A 250 -7.55 4.20 21.76
N GLY A 251 -8.03 4.60 20.59
CA GLY A 251 -7.55 4.12 19.31
C GLY A 251 -8.23 2.84 18.83
N ILE A 252 -7.88 2.43 17.62
CA ILE A 252 -8.46 1.32 16.88
C ILE A 252 -7.41 0.22 16.73
N PRO A 253 -7.75 -1.06 16.94
CA PRO A 253 -6.77 -2.13 16.89
C PRO A 253 -6.11 -2.30 15.52
N GLN A 254 -4.78 -2.28 15.45
CA GLN A 254 -4.05 -2.54 14.20
C GLN A 254 -4.10 -4.03 13.82
N GLY A 255 -4.76 -4.34 12.69
CA GLY A 255 -4.94 -5.71 12.19
C GLY A 255 -6.41 -6.13 12.05
N SER A 256 -7.33 -5.31 12.55
CA SER A 256 -8.74 -5.41 12.18
C SER A 256 -8.94 -4.98 10.73
N ILE A 257 -9.90 -5.62 10.05
CA ILE A 257 -10.31 -5.24 8.69
C ILE A 257 -10.95 -3.83 8.65
N LEU A 258 -11.46 -3.34 9.79
CA LEU A 258 -12.11 -2.04 9.89
C LEU A 258 -11.15 -0.87 10.16
N SER A 259 -9.91 -1.14 10.60
CA SER A 259 -9.05 -0.06 11.15
C SER A 259 -8.82 1.08 10.18
N SER A 260 -8.50 0.75 8.92
CA SER A 260 -8.22 1.76 7.88
C SER A 260 -9.44 2.61 7.54
N ILE A 261 -10.62 1.99 7.40
CA ILE A 261 -11.85 2.72 7.04
C ILE A 261 -12.33 3.58 8.21
N LEU A 262 -12.31 3.06 9.44
CA LEU A 262 -12.70 3.83 10.62
C LEU A 262 -11.77 5.01 10.89
N SER A 263 -10.45 4.82 10.71
CA SER A 263 -9.49 5.92 10.77
C SER A 263 -9.76 6.96 9.68
N SER A 264 -10.04 6.51 8.46
CA SER A 264 -10.41 7.38 7.35
C SER A 264 -11.65 8.23 7.66
N LEU A 265 -12.69 7.63 8.25
CA LEU A 265 -13.93 8.31 8.65
C LEU A 265 -13.68 9.33 9.76
N TYR A 266 -12.88 8.97 10.77
CA TYR A 266 -12.51 9.90 11.83
C TYR A 266 -11.81 11.14 11.27
N PHE A 267 -10.86 10.98 10.36
CA PHE A 267 -10.20 12.12 9.74
C PHE A 267 -11.09 12.88 8.75
N GLN A 268 -12.19 12.29 8.26
CA GLN A 268 -13.14 12.98 7.39
C GLN A 268 -13.95 14.01 8.16
N SER A 269 -14.28 13.75 9.44
CA SER A 269 -14.91 14.77 10.28
C SER A 269 -13.98 15.96 10.54
N LEU A 270 -12.66 15.72 10.64
CA LEU A 270 -11.65 16.77 10.73
C LEU A 270 -11.52 17.57 9.41
N ASP A 271 -11.60 16.90 8.26
CA ASP A 271 -11.65 17.57 6.96
C ASP A 271 -12.83 18.56 6.92
N THR A 272 -14.04 18.10 7.29
CA THR A 272 -15.26 18.92 7.27
C THR A 272 -15.24 20.05 8.29
N SER A 273 -14.80 19.78 9.52
CA SER A 273 -14.86 20.75 10.61
C SER A 273 -13.77 21.82 10.56
N LEU A 274 -12.60 21.50 10.00
CA LEU A 274 -11.41 22.36 10.02
C LEU A 274 -10.92 22.69 8.60
N PHE A 275 -10.50 21.69 7.84
CA PHE A 275 -9.74 21.94 6.61
C PHE A 275 -10.60 22.52 5.47
N ASN A 276 -11.85 22.08 5.32
CA ASN A 276 -12.81 22.65 4.35
C ASN A 276 -13.20 24.10 4.67
N LYS A 277 -13.02 24.54 5.92
CA LYS A 277 -13.20 25.94 6.30
C LYS A 277 -12.02 26.81 5.88
N ILE A 278 -10.82 26.25 5.82
CA ILE A 278 -9.57 26.95 5.49
C ILE A 278 -9.30 26.93 3.97
N VAL A 279 -9.40 25.74 3.35
CA VAL A 279 -9.10 25.55 1.93
C VAL A 279 -10.34 25.89 1.11
N LYS A 280 -10.29 27.00 0.37
CA LYS A 280 -11.39 27.48 -0.49
C LYS A 280 -11.08 27.29 -1.96
N VAL A 281 -9.87 27.63 -2.37
CA VAL A 281 -9.39 27.52 -3.75
C VAL A 281 -8.54 26.25 -3.94
N GLY A 282 -7.85 25.83 -2.89
CA GLY A 282 -7.09 24.58 -2.89
C GLY A 282 -7.94 23.31 -2.95
N ARG A 283 -7.25 22.17 -2.95
CA ARG A 283 -7.83 20.84 -2.85
C ARG A 283 -7.05 20.00 -1.85
N ILE A 284 -7.78 19.21 -1.08
CA ILE A 284 -7.24 18.28 -0.10
C ILE A 284 -7.40 16.87 -0.67
N PHE A 285 -6.33 16.10 -0.60
CA PHE A 285 -6.30 14.70 -0.96
C PHE A 285 -5.79 13.91 0.23
N ARG A 286 -6.61 12.97 0.69
CA ARG A 286 -6.25 12.11 1.81
C ARG A 286 -6.29 10.65 1.43
N TYR A 287 -5.30 9.92 1.91
CA TYR A 287 -5.25 8.47 1.85
C TYR A 287 -4.93 7.92 3.23
N VAL A 288 -5.98 7.56 3.98
CA VAL A 288 -5.89 7.16 5.39
C VAL A 288 -5.23 8.27 6.22
N ASP A 289 -3.94 8.16 6.53
CA ASP A 289 -3.15 9.04 7.39
C ASP A 289 -2.18 9.97 6.63
N ASP A 290 -2.03 9.79 5.32
CA ASP A 290 -1.29 10.68 4.44
C ASP A 290 -2.20 11.81 3.94
N PHE A 291 -1.86 13.05 4.26
CA PHE A 291 -2.53 14.25 3.76
C PHE A 291 -1.68 14.94 2.69
N LEU A 292 -2.32 15.36 1.61
CA LEU A 292 -1.75 16.20 0.58
C LEU A 292 -2.69 17.35 0.29
N ILE A 293 -2.20 18.57 0.44
CA ILE A 293 -2.94 19.79 0.15
C ILE A 293 -2.25 20.49 -1.00
N VAL A 294 -3.04 20.94 -1.96
CA VAL A 294 -2.59 21.66 -3.14
C VAL A 294 -3.39 22.94 -3.24
N SER A 295 -2.74 24.10 -3.28
CA SER A 295 -3.44 25.40 -3.36
C SER A 295 -2.59 26.44 -4.08
N PRO A 296 -3.17 27.34 -4.88
CA PRO A 296 -2.45 28.51 -5.40
C PRO A 296 -2.17 29.56 -4.31
N SER A 297 -2.81 29.47 -3.14
CA SER A 297 -2.68 30.45 -2.06
C SER A 297 -1.70 29.97 -0.98
N LEU A 298 -0.63 30.74 -0.77
CA LEU A 298 0.28 30.53 0.36
C LEU A 298 -0.44 30.76 1.70
N ASP A 299 -1.40 31.68 1.75
CA ASP A 299 -2.14 32.00 2.98
C ASP A 299 -3.01 30.82 3.44
N GLU A 300 -3.58 30.03 2.51
CA GLU A 300 -4.27 28.78 2.86
C GLU A 300 -3.28 27.77 3.48
N MET A 301 -2.10 27.60 2.88
CA MET A 301 -1.06 26.67 3.37
C MET A 301 -0.58 27.04 4.77
N LEU A 302 -0.30 28.33 5.02
CA LEU A 302 0.11 28.81 6.33
C LEU A 302 -1.01 28.67 7.36
N SER A 303 -2.26 28.92 6.96
CA SER A 303 -3.42 28.75 7.84
C SER A 303 -3.61 27.28 8.22
N ILE A 304 -3.41 26.33 7.28
CA ILE A 304 -3.38 24.91 7.60
C ILE A 304 -2.27 24.59 8.61
N LEU A 305 -1.04 25.02 8.35
CA LEU A 305 0.07 24.75 9.26
C LEU A 305 -0.19 25.33 10.66
N SER A 306 -0.82 26.49 10.75
CA SER A 306 -1.24 27.03 12.04
C SER A 306 -2.33 26.19 12.71
N SER A 307 -3.25 25.61 11.93
CA SER A 307 -4.38 24.84 12.45
C SER A 307 -3.97 23.46 12.97
N LEU A 308 -2.92 22.89 12.37
CA LEU A 308 -2.27 21.65 12.80
C LEU A 308 -1.88 21.65 14.30
N LYS A 309 -1.55 22.82 14.88
CA LYS A 309 -1.27 22.96 16.33
C LYS A 309 -2.49 22.66 17.20
N TYR A 310 -3.68 23.09 16.77
CA TYR A 310 -4.91 22.86 17.55
C TYR A 310 -5.27 21.38 17.54
N LEU A 311 -5.01 20.67 16.44
CA LEU A 311 -5.20 19.22 16.36
C LEU A 311 -4.34 18.45 17.36
N GLU A 312 -3.12 18.93 17.66
CA GLU A 312 -2.27 18.30 18.68
C GLU A 312 -2.87 18.43 20.09
N LYS A 313 -3.60 19.52 20.38
CA LYS A 313 -4.35 19.67 21.64
C LYS A 313 -5.52 18.69 21.73
N ASP A 314 -6.11 18.35 20.59
CA ASP A 314 -7.21 17.37 20.48
C ASP A 314 -6.70 15.91 20.42
N GLY A 315 -5.39 15.69 20.63
CA GLY A 315 -4.78 14.36 20.71
C GLY A 315 -4.28 13.80 19.37
N VAL A 316 -4.31 14.58 18.28
CA VAL A 316 -3.80 14.17 16.97
C VAL A 316 -2.38 14.69 16.78
N THR A 317 -1.38 13.84 16.96
CA THR A 317 0.04 14.21 16.84
C THR A 317 0.53 14.17 15.39
N ILE A 318 1.31 15.17 14.97
CA ILE A 318 1.82 15.25 13.60
C ILE A 318 3.26 14.73 13.52
N ASN A 319 3.59 14.11 12.39
CA ASN A 319 4.94 13.66 12.11
C ASN A 319 5.75 14.72 11.36
N TYR A 320 6.30 15.69 12.10
CA TYR A 320 7.07 16.80 11.55
C TYR A 320 8.24 16.37 10.65
N LYS A 321 8.88 15.25 10.94
CA LYS A 321 10.00 14.71 10.12
C LYS A 321 9.57 14.22 8.73
N LYS A 322 8.27 14.01 8.51
CA LYS A 322 7.70 13.57 7.23
C LYS A 322 6.94 14.66 6.49
N ILE A 323 6.96 15.89 7.00
CA ILE A 323 6.41 17.03 6.26
C ILE A 323 7.28 17.27 5.04
N GLU A 324 6.63 17.39 3.89
CA GLU A 324 7.27 17.67 2.60
C GLU A 324 6.51 18.78 1.91
N SER A 325 7.24 19.76 1.36
CA SER A 325 6.61 20.84 0.59
C SER A 325 7.42 21.21 -0.65
N ASN A 326 6.78 21.88 -1.61
CA ASN A 326 7.48 22.50 -2.73
C ASN A 326 7.91 23.96 -2.46
N PHE A 327 7.77 24.47 -1.23
CA PHE A 327 8.12 25.85 -0.87
C PHE A 327 9.05 25.96 0.34
N GLY A 328 9.57 24.83 0.85
CA GLY A 328 10.68 24.81 1.79
C GLY A 328 10.32 24.93 3.27
N ILE A 329 9.04 24.75 3.63
CA ILE A 329 8.58 24.85 5.03
C ILE A 329 9.30 23.87 5.97
N GLU A 330 9.69 22.70 5.48
CA GLU A 330 10.34 21.68 6.29
C GLU A 330 11.69 22.13 6.86
N ASN A 331 12.45 22.94 6.11
CA ASN A 331 13.72 23.50 6.58
C ASN A 331 13.48 24.51 7.70
N TRP A 332 12.44 25.33 7.55
CA TRP A 332 12.04 26.30 8.57
C TRP A 332 11.58 25.60 9.85
N LEU A 333 10.77 24.54 9.72
CA LEU A 333 10.28 23.75 10.86
C LEU A 333 11.41 23.01 11.58
N PHE A 334 12.42 22.55 10.84
CA PHE A 334 13.59 21.90 11.42
C PHE A 334 14.42 22.88 12.28
N ASN A 335 14.61 24.11 11.81
CA ASN A 335 15.44 25.10 12.48
C ASN A 335 14.74 25.79 13.68
N ASN A 336 13.43 26.04 13.59
CA ASN A 336 12.66 26.76 14.60
C ASN A 336 11.95 25.85 15.62
N GLN A 337 12.31 24.56 15.59
CA GLN A 337 11.91 23.44 16.46
C GLN A 337 10.41 23.15 16.67
N GLN A 338 9.45 24.06 16.48
CA GLN A 338 8.01 23.75 16.49
C GLN A 338 7.17 24.78 15.69
N ILE A 339 5.96 24.38 15.26
CA ILE A 339 4.92 25.25 14.67
C ILE A 339 4.51 26.42 15.59
N GLN A 340 4.90 26.38 16.88
CA GLN A 340 4.51 27.35 17.91
C GLN A 340 4.74 28.81 17.51
N ASN A 341 5.78 29.10 16.71
CA ASN A 341 6.13 30.45 16.29
C ASN A 341 5.46 30.89 14.97
N LEU A 342 4.81 29.98 14.21
CA LEU A 342 4.21 30.32 12.89
C LEU A 342 3.04 31.29 13.00
N SER A 343 2.22 31.16 14.04
CA SER A 343 1.04 32.02 14.22
C SER A 343 1.40 33.44 14.65
N GLN A 344 2.51 33.60 15.40
CA GLN A 344 3.01 34.91 15.85
C GLN A 344 3.87 35.60 14.78
N ASN A 345 4.53 34.82 13.93
CA ASN A 345 5.44 35.30 12.89
C ASN A 345 4.91 35.03 11.48
N LYS A 346 3.58 35.06 11.25
CA LYS A 346 3.00 34.76 9.94
C LYS A 346 3.59 35.64 8.84
N GLU A 347 3.76 36.94 9.13
CA GLU A 347 4.38 37.89 8.19
C GLU A 347 5.88 37.63 7.99
N HIS A 348 6.63 37.38 9.07
CA HIS A 348 8.06 37.05 8.96
C HIS A 348 8.29 35.73 8.22
N VAL A 349 7.43 34.73 8.41
CA VAL A 349 7.46 33.45 7.68
C VAL A 349 7.06 33.67 6.23
N LYS A 350 6.07 34.53 5.97
CA LYS A 350 5.69 34.93 4.61
C LYS A 350 6.81 35.68 3.90
N MET A 351 7.61 36.48 4.61
CA MET A 351 8.82 37.14 4.10
C MET A 351 9.99 36.18 3.88
N LEU A 352 10.23 35.23 4.81
CA LEU A 352 11.26 34.19 4.66
C LEU A 352 10.92 33.20 3.55
N LEU A 353 9.63 32.90 3.43
CA LEU A 353 9.04 32.03 2.41
C LEU A 353 8.34 32.87 1.36
N ASP A 354 8.88 34.02 0.94
CA ASP A 354 8.36 34.84 -0.17
C ASP A 354 8.55 34.07 -1.50
N ALA A 355 8.00 32.86 -1.50
CA ALA A 355 8.47 31.69 -2.17
C ALA A 355 7.44 31.42 -3.23
N VAL A 356 7.80 31.75 -4.46
CA VAL A 356 7.15 31.14 -5.61
C VAL A 356 7.26 29.62 -5.42
N PRO A 357 6.17 28.86 -5.60
CA PRO A 357 6.23 27.41 -5.47
C PRO A 357 7.33 26.87 -6.40
N ASP A 358 8.28 26.11 -5.84
CA ASP A 358 9.35 25.52 -6.66
C ASP A 358 8.73 24.49 -7.58
N LYS A 359 8.63 24.87 -8.86
CA LYS A 359 7.99 24.06 -9.90
C LYS A 359 8.71 22.73 -10.16
N ASN A 360 9.94 22.57 -9.69
CA ASN A 360 10.77 21.38 -9.88
C ASN A 360 10.91 20.54 -8.61
N LYS A 361 10.59 21.08 -7.44
CA LYS A 361 10.67 20.33 -6.18
C LYS A 361 9.56 19.31 -6.09
N PHE A 362 9.94 18.07 -5.77
CA PHE A 362 9.01 16.95 -5.69
C PHE A 362 8.55 16.72 -4.27
N VAL A 363 7.24 16.52 -4.11
CA VAL A 363 6.60 16.03 -2.89
C VAL A 363 6.16 14.58 -3.11
N THR A 364 6.47 13.70 -2.17
CA THR A 364 6.08 12.29 -2.27
C THR A 364 4.68 12.06 -1.71
N TYR A 365 3.81 11.43 -2.49
CA TYR A 365 2.46 11.08 -2.03
C TYR A 365 1.99 9.76 -2.62
N CYS A 366 1.51 8.87 -1.75
CA CYS A 366 1.01 7.53 -2.09
C CYS A 366 1.94 6.60 -2.92
N GLY A 367 3.18 6.95 -3.28
CA GLY A 367 3.98 6.22 -4.27
C GLY A 367 4.20 6.97 -5.59
N LEU A 368 3.84 8.25 -5.62
CA LEU A 368 4.17 9.23 -6.65
C LEU A 368 5.15 10.27 -6.12
N LYS A 369 5.81 10.98 -7.04
CA LYS A 369 6.53 12.24 -6.80
C LYS A 369 5.82 13.33 -7.59
N LEU A 370 5.17 14.27 -6.90
CA LEU A 370 4.36 15.34 -7.48
C LEU A 370 5.14 16.66 -7.50
N CYS A 371 5.01 17.44 -8.56
CA CYS A 371 5.46 18.83 -8.61
C CYS A 371 4.52 19.63 -9.53
N CYS A 372 4.74 20.94 -9.65
CA CYS A 372 3.87 21.81 -10.46
C CYS A 372 3.79 21.42 -11.95
N ARG A 373 4.84 20.75 -12.48
CA ARG A 373 4.92 20.32 -13.89
C ARG A 373 4.25 18.97 -14.16
N GLY A 374 3.81 18.26 -13.13
CA GLY A 374 3.18 16.95 -13.24
C GLY A 374 3.73 15.95 -12.21
N PHE A 375 3.80 14.68 -12.57
CA PHE A 375 4.10 13.61 -11.61
C PHE A 375 4.98 12.51 -12.19
N LYS A 376 5.87 12.01 -11.33
CA LYS A 376 6.73 10.84 -11.57
C LYS A 376 6.30 9.64 -10.74
N ILE A 377 6.54 8.46 -11.26
CA ILE A 377 6.36 7.21 -10.49
C ILE A 377 7.47 7.10 -9.45
N ASN A 378 7.13 6.91 -8.17
CA ASN A 378 8.13 6.70 -7.13
C ASN A 378 8.49 5.21 -7.01
N LEU A 379 9.38 4.74 -7.89
CA LEU A 379 9.84 3.35 -7.88
C LEU A 379 11.02 3.17 -6.92
N ASN A 380 10.84 2.32 -5.91
CA ASN A 380 11.93 1.92 -5.02
C ASN A 380 12.72 0.74 -5.64
N PHE A 381 13.90 1.05 -6.16
CA PHE A 381 14.78 0.06 -6.80
C PHE A 381 15.49 -0.88 -5.80
N GLU A 382 15.70 -0.46 -4.55
CA GLU A 382 16.33 -1.28 -3.51
C GLU A 382 15.48 -2.52 -3.18
N ARG A 383 14.16 -2.40 -3.27
CA ARG A 383 13.23 -3.50 -2.98
C ARG A 383 13.18 -4.57 -4.08
N ILE A 384 13.83 -4.38 -5.22
CA ILE A 384 13.71 -5.29 -6.38
C ILE A 384 14.18 -6.70 -6.04
N GLU A 385 15.30 -6.83 -5.32
CA GLU A 385 15.96 -8.10 -5.03
C GLU A 385 15.02 -9.10 -4.34
N HIS A 386 14.26 -8.60 -3.36
CA HIS A 386 13.32 -9.38 -2.57
C HIS A 386 11.86 -9.17 -3.01
N SER A 387 11.61 -8.54 -4.16
CA SER A 387 10.25 -8.18 -4.56
C SER A 387 9.35 -9.36 -4.99
N CYS A 388 9.88 -10.58 -5.14
CA CYS A 388 9.11 -11.75 -5.55
C CYS A 388 9.78 -13.09 -5.18
N ALA A 389 8.98 -14.08 -4.82
CA ALA A 389 9.42 -15.47 -4.69
C ALA A 389 9.79 -16.09 -6.06
N TYR A 390 10.76 -17.00 -6.08
CA TYR A 390 11.08 -17.85 -7.24
C TYR A 390 10.18 -19.10 -7.24
N SER A 391 10.01 -19.75 -8.39
CA SER A 391 9.22 -20.99 -8.50
C SER A 391 10.06 -22.03 -9.20
N SER A 392 10.35 -23.13 -8.50
CA SER A 392 11.05 -24.30 -9.07
C SER A 392 10.17 -25.07 -10.06
N ALA A 393 8.85 -25.09 -9.85
CA ALA A 393 7.91 -25.67 -10.79
C ALA A 393 7.71 -24.75 -12.01
N LYS A 394 8.10 -25.22 -13.20
CA LYS A 394 7.95 -24.52 -14.50
C LYS A 394 8.42 -23.05 -14.46
N PRO A 395 9.70 -22.78 -14.11
CA PRO A 395 10.20 -21.43 -13.79
C PRO A 395 10.04 -20.46 -14.97
N GLY A 396 10.16 -20.93 -16.21
CA GLY A 396 9.95 -20.10 -17.40
C GLY A 396 8.52 -19.57 -17.54
N GLN A 397 7.51 -20.45 -17.38
CA GLN A 397 6.09 -20.06 -17.47
C GLN A 397 5.71 -19.13 -16.30
N MET A 398 6.15 -19.47 -15.10
CA MET A 398 5.87 -18.67 -13.90
C MET A 398 6.51 -17.28 -13.98
N THR A 399 7.72 -17.18 -14.53
CA THR A 399 8.39 -15.88 -14.70
C THR A 399 7.70 -15.03 -15.75
N LYS A 400 7.30 -15.60 -16.89
CA LYS A 400 6.46 -14.91 -17.87
C LYS A 400 5.18 -14.37 -17.22
N TYR A 401 4.49 -15.19 -16.42
CA TYR A 401 3.28 -14.77 -15.71
C TYR A 401 3.57 -13.63 -14.72
N LYS A 402 4.59 -13.77 -13.87
CA LYS A 402 4.97 -12.78 -12.85
C LYS A 402 5.35 -11.43 -13.47
N VAL A 403 6.21 -11.44 -14.50
CA VAL A 403 6.62 -10.22 -15.22
C VAL A 403 5.40 -9.52 -15.84
N ASN A 404 4.52 -10.27 -16.51
CA ASN A 404 3.28 -9.70 -17.07
C ASN A 404 2.38 -9.10 -15.97
N ARG A 405 2.27 -9.76 -14.81
CA ARG A 405 1.49 -9.24 -13.68
C ARG A 405 2.09 -7.95 -13.12
N PHE A 406 3.41 -7.87 -12.99
CA PHE A 406 4.10 -6.65 -12.54
C PHE A 406 3.92 -5.51 -13.53
N LEU A 407 4.10 -5.80 -14.81
CA LEU A 407 3.85 -4.85 -15.90
C LEU A 407 2.43 -4.31 -15.79
N LYS A 408 1.39 -5.16 -15.77
CA LYS A 408 -0.01 -4.70 -15.61
C LYS A 408 -0.27 -3.89 -14.34
N LYS A 409 0.45 -4.14 -13.25
CA LYS A 409 0.29 -3.40 -12.00
C LYS A 409 0.86 -1.98 -12.10
N ILE A 410 2.01 -1.83 -12.75
CA ILE A 410 2.76 -0.57 -12.86
C ILE A 410 2.35 0.23 -14.11
N LEU A 411 1.94 -0.46 -15.16
CA LEU A 411 1.43 0.14 -16.39
C LEU A 411 0.00 0.62 -16.15
N LYS A 412 -0.08 1.84 -15.64
CA LYS A 412 -1.32 2.57 -15.49
C LYS A 412 -1.32 3.74 -16.45
N ASP A 413 -2.44 3.90 -17.13
CA ASP A 413 -2.67 4.89 -18.18
C ASP A 413 -2.34 6.31 -17.73
N MET A 414 -2.63 6.57 -16.46
CA MET A 414 -2.33 7.80 -15.74
C MET A 414 -0.91 8.34 -15.95
N TYR A 415 0.11 7.48 -16.02
CA TYR A 415 1.50 7.92 -16.09
C TYR A 415 1.90 8.55 -17.42
N PHE A 416 1.07 8.38 -18.45
CA PHE A 416 1.42 8.67 -19.83
C PHE A 416 0.54 9.74 -20.47
N VAL A 417 -0.34 10.40 -19.70
CA VAL A 417 -1.23 11.42 -20.25
C VAL A 417 -0.46 12.59 -20.84
N ARG A 418 -0.98 13.15 -21.95
CA ARG A 418 -0.31 14.15 -22.80
C ARG A 418 0.25 15.34 -22.02
N ARG A 419 -0.51 15.88 -21.05
CA ARG A 419 -0.14 17.03 -20.21
C ARG A 419 0.98 16.76 -19.20
N ASN A 420 1.24 15.50 -18.85
CA ASN A 420 2.27 15.20 -17.86
C ASN A 420 3.66 15.40 -18.49
N ALA A 421 4.41 16.40 -18.01
CA ALA A 421 5.76 16.69 -18.50
C ALA A 421 6.72 15.50 -18.37
N PHE A 422 6.47 14.59 -17.41
CA PHE A 422 7.35 13.47 -17.13
C PHE A 422 6.96 12.16 -17.81
N LYS A 423 6.00 12.15 -18.74
CA LYS A 423 5.53 10.93 -19.43
C LYS A 423 6.65 10.07 -20.02
N TYR A 424 7.68 10.68 -20.62
CA TYR A 424 8.83 9.95 -21.19
C TYR A 424 9.78 9.42 -20.12
N GLN A 425 9.95 10.15 -19.00
CA GLN A 425 10.73 9.68 -17.87
C GLN A 425 10.02 8.52 -17.17
N ASN A 426 8.71 8.61 -16.94
CA ASN A 426 7.89 7.52 -16.41
C ASN A 426 8.01 6.28 -17.30
N LEU A 427 7.97 6.45 -18.62
CA LEU A 427 8.17 5.35 -19.57
C LEU A 427 9.52 4.67 -19.41
N TYR A 428 10.60 5.45 -19.28
CA TYR A 428 11.94 4.95 -19.01
C TYR A 428 12.01 4.20 -17.67
N ASP A 429 11.49 4.78 -16.60
CA ASP A 429 11.52 4.23 -15.24
C ASP A 429 10.77 2.89 -15.16
N VAL A 430 9.62 2.77 -15.83
CA VAL A 430 8.90 1.50 -15.94
C VAL A 430 9.73 0.44 -16.65
N PHE A 431 10.38 0.78 -17.78
CA PHE A 431 11.24 -0.18 -18.49
C PHE A 431 12.43 -0.62 -17.64
N ILE A 432 13.16 0.32 -17.02
CA ILE A 432 14.29 0.00 -16.12
C ILE A 432 13.84 -0.94 -15.02
N PHE A 433 12.73 -0.61 -14.35
CA PHE A 433 12.24 -1.41 -13.23
C PHE A 433 11.87 -2.82 -13.65
N VAL A 434 11.19 -2.97 -14.79
CA VAL A 434 10.82 -4.28 -15.34
C VAL A 434 12.07 -5.07 -15.74
N PHE A 435 13.03 -4.45 -16.42
CA PHE A 435 14.26 -5.12 -16.84
C PHE A 435 15.14 -5.53 -15.67
N ARG A 436 15.26 -4.69 -14.63
CA ARG A 436 15.95 -5.06 -13.38
C ARG A 436 15.25 -6.22 -12.67
N LYS A 437 13.91 -6.26 -12.65
CA LYS A 437 13.17 -7.43 -12.15
C LYS A 437 13.43 -8.68 -12.97
N ILE A 438 13.40 -8.58 -14.31
CA ILE A 438 13.71 -9.70 -15.21
C ILE A 438 15.11 -10.22 -14.93
N LEU A 439 16.11 -9.34 -14.83
CA LEU A 439 17.48 -9.69 -14.49
C LEU A 439 17.57 -10.42 -13.15
N ASN A 440 16.90 -9.91 -12.11
CA ASN A 440 16.85 -10.56 -10.80
C ASN A 440 16.24 -11.97 -10.85
N PHE A 441 15.20 -12.19 -11.66
CA PHE A 441 14.63 -13.54 -11.85
C PHE A 441 15.61 -14.47 -12.57
N ILE A 442 16.21 -14.01 -13.65
CA ILE A 442 17.06 -14.85 -14.48
C ILE A 442 18.34 -15.26 -13.74
N ARG A 443 18.91 -14.37 -12.91
CA ARG A 443 20.08 -14.69 -12.08
C ARG A 443 19.83 -15.84 -11.10
N LYS A 444 18.57 -16.13 -10.77
CA LYS A 444 18.14 -17.21 -9.86
C LYS A 444 17.65 -18.45 -10.61
N MET A 445 17.70 -18.47 -11.95
CA MET A 445 17.27 -19.61 -12.75
C MET A 445 18.41 -20.56 -13.05
N ASP A 446 18.16 -21.86 -12.87
CA ASP A 446 19.12 -22.92 -13.18
C ASP A 446 19.37 -23.08 -14.70
N PHE A 447 18.45 -22.59 -15.53
CA PHE A 447 18.61 -22.52 -16.98
C PHE A 447 18.33 -21.12 -17.50
N VAL A 448 19.20 -20.63 -18.38
CA VAL A 448 19.02 -19.34 -19.04
C VAL A 448 19.04 -19.51 -20.55
N ASN A 449 17.88 -19.32 -21.18
CA ASN A 449 17.73 -19.35 -22.64
C ASN A 449 17.55 -17.91 -23.15
N ILE A 450 18.47 -17.44 -24.01
CA ILE A 450 18.43 -16.09 -24.60
C ILE A 450 17.11 -15.83 -25.34
N LYS A 451 16.64 -16.80 -26.15
CA LYS A 451 15.37 -16.68 -26.89
C LYS A 451 14.19 -16.45 -25.93
N PHE A 452 14.22 -17.11 -24.76
CA PHE A 452 13.21 -16.91 -23.73
C PHE A 452 13.25 -15.48 -23.16
N ILE A 453 14.43 -14.95 -22.84
CA ILE A 453 14.57 -13.58 -22.31
C ILE A 453 14.10 -12.55 -23.33
N LEU A 454 14.55 -12.68 -24.58
CA LEU A 454 14.12 -11.80 -25.67
C LEU A 454 12.60 -11.86 -25.87
N SER A 455 11.97 -13.03 -25.73
CA SER A 455 10.52 -13.17 -25.78
C SER A 455 9.80 -12.36 -24.68
N ILE A 456 10.36 -12.29 -23.47
CA ILE A 456 9.80 -11.51 -22.36
C ILE A 456 9.98 -10.01 -22.61
N VAL A 457 11.17 -9.58 -23.01
CA VAL A 457 11.50 -8.18 -23.30
C VAL A 457 10.65 -7.65 -24.47
N ASN A 458 10.45 -8.44 -25.52
CA ASN A 458 9.59 -8.05 -26.64
C ASN A 458 8.11 -8.01 -26.24
N ARG A 459 7.67 -8.92 -25.37
CA ARG A 459 6.30 -8.90 -24.85
C ARG A 459 6.02 -7.66 -23.99
N SER A 460 6.98 -7.22 -23.18
CA SER A 460 6.83 -5.97 -22.40
C SER A 460 6.74 -4.75 -23.30
N LYS A 461 7.57 -4.67 -24.35
CA LYS A 461 7.46 -3.64 -25.40
C LYS A 461 6.07 -3.64 -26.04
N ASN A 462 5.56 -4.80 -26.42
CA ASN A 462 4.27 -4.91 -27.11
C ASN A 462 3.09 -4.49 -26.22
N GLN A 463 3.12 -4.81 -24.93
CA GLN A 463 2.10 -4.34 -23.98
C GLN A 463 2.13 -2.83 -23.80
N MET A 464 3.32 -2.26 -23.63
CA MET A 464 3.49 -0.81 -23.54
C MET A 464 3.00 -0.11 -24.82
N ARG A 465 3.30 -0.67 -25.99
CA ARG A 465 2.86 -0.13 -27.28
C ARG A 465 1.33 -0.11 -27.38
N LYS A 466 0.64 -1.16 -26.93
CA LYS A 466 -0.83 -1.22 -26.91
C LYS A 466 -1.41 -0.12 -26.03
N LEU A 467 -0.87 0.05 -24.82
CA LEU A 467 -1.31 1.08 -23.88
C LEU A 467 -1.10 2.50 -24.42
N ILE A 468 0.09 2.79 -24.95
CA ILE A 468 0.44 4.09 -25.56
C ILE A 468 -0.49 4.45 -26.73
N ARG A 469 -0.86 3.46 -27.55
CA ARG A 469 -1.81 3.64 -28.67
C ARG A 469 -3.21 3.93 -28.17
N ASN A 470 -3.69 3.20 -27.17
CA ASN A 470 -5.02 3.39 -26.60
C ASN A 470 -5.18 4.77 -25.94
N LEU A 471 -4.09 5.36 -25.44
CA LEU A 471 -4.11 6.66 -24.77
C LEU A 471 -3.98 7.87 -25.69
N GLY A 472 -3.88 7.68 -27.01
CA GLY A 472 -3.75 8.78 -27.96
C GLY A 472 -2.52 9.67 -27.71
N THR A 473 -1.43 9.11 -27.19
CA THR A 473 -0.24 9.89 -26.80
C THR A 473 0.68 10.18 -27.99
N ASP A 474 1.39 11.31 -27.98
CA ASP A 474 2.35 11.71 -29.03
C ASP A 474 3.68 10.91 -29.00
N VAL A 475 3.68 9.74 -28.36
CA VAL A 475 4.90 8.91 -28.24
C VAL A 475 5.08 8.11 -29.53
N THR A 476 5.95 8.62 -30.40
CA THR A 476 6.30 7.93 -31.66
C THR A 476 6.97 6.57 -31.39
N GLU A 477 6.81 5.62 -32.31
CA GLU A 477 7.45 4.31 -32.20
C GLU A 477 8.98 4.40 -32.14
N LYS A 478 9.57 5.38 -32.85
CA LYS A 478 11.00 5.68 -32.80
C LYS A 478 11.43 6.05 -31.37
N LYS A 479 10.73 6.99 -30.70
CA LYS A 479 11.01 7.39 -29.32
C LYS A 479 10.86 6.21 -28.34
N LEU A 480 9.79 5.42 -28.48
CA LEU A 480 9.57 4.24 -27.64
C LEU A 480 10.72 3.23 -27.76
N LYS A 481 11.19 2.97 -28.99
CA LYS A 481 12.32 2.07 -29.25
C LYS A 481 13.62 2.59 -28.62
N LEU A 482 13.87 3.89 -28.73
CA LEU A 482 15.06 4.55 -28.15
C LEU A 482 15.07 4.45 -26.62
N ILE A 483 13.97 4.83 -25.97
CA ILE A 483 13.83 4.79 -24.50
C ILE A 483 14.01 3.35 -24.00
N LYS A 484 13.35 2.38 -24.64
CA LYS A 484 13.49 0.95 -24.30
C LYS A 484 14.94 0.48 -24.41
N ASN A 485 15.63 0.84 -25.50
CA ASN A 485 17.01 0.41 -25.73
C ASN A 485 17.97 1.03 -24.69
N LYS A 486 17.77 2.30 -24.33
CA LYS A 486 18.50 2.96 -23.24
C LYS A 486 18.25 2.24 -21.92
N ALA A 487 16.99 2.01 -21.56
CA ALA A 487 16.63 1.29 -20.34
C ALA A 487 17.20 -0.15 -20.29
N LEU A 488 17.24 -0.85 -21.43
CA LEU A 488 17.81 -2.19 -21.51
C LEU A 488 19.32 -2.18 -21.23
N LYS A 489 20.05 -1.17 -21.72
CA LYS A 489 21.48 -0.98 -21.45
C LYS A 489 21.70 -0.69 -19.95
N ASP A 490 21.02 0.32 -19.42
CA ASP A 490 21.23 0.82 -18.06
C ASP A 490 20.74 -0.16 -16.98
N SER A 491 19.82 -1.08 -17.32
CA SER A 491 19.38 -2.15 -16.42
C SER A 491 20.43 -3.23 -16.16
N GLY A 492 21.52 -3.28 -16.94
CA GLY A 492 22.50 -4.37 -16.92
C GLY A 492 22.05 -5.65 -17.63
N LEU A 493 20.79 -5.74 -18.07
CA LEU A 493 20.27 -6.91 -18.77
C LEU A 493 20.94 -7.13 -20.14
N LYS A 494 21.31 -6.06 -20.86
CA LYS A 494 22.04 -6.17 -22.12
C LYS A 494 23.41 -6.83 -21.94
N LEU A 495 24.19 -6.38 -20.96
CA LEU A 495 25.51 -6.95 -20.63
C LEU A 495 25.39 -8.43 -20.21
N PHE A 496 24.35 -8.74 -19.41
CA PHE A 496 24.07 -10.11 -19.00
C PHE A 496 23.75 -11.03 -20.20
N LEU A 497 22.97 -10.55 -21.17
CA LEU A 497 22.67 -11.29 -22.40
C LEU A 497 23.94 -11.58 -23.22
N GLN A 498 24.80 -10.57 -23.39
CA GLN A 498 26.06 -10.72 -24.13
C GLN A 498 27.00 -11.76 -23.47
N LYS A 499 27.10 -11.76 -22.14
CA LYS A 499 27.89 -12.77 -21.40
C LYS A 499 27.39 -14.20 -21.64
N ILE A 500 26.07 -14.39 -21.72
CA ILE A 500 25.48 -15.70 -21.99
C ILE A 500 25.77 -16.15 -23.43
N GLU A 501 25.67 -15.25 -24.41
CA GLU A 501 25.99 -15.54 -25.81
C GLU A 501 27.44 -16.03 -25.95
N ILE A 502 28.39 -15.34 -25.32
CA ILE A 502 29.80 -15.73 -25.29
C ILE A 502 29.98 -17.12 -24.66
N ASN A 503 29.37 -17.37 -23.50
CA ASN A 503 29.47 -18.66 -22.81
C ASN A 503 28.87 -19.83 -23.60
N ILE A 504 27.77 -19.59 -24.33
CA ILE A 504 27.18 -20.61 -25.21
C ILE A 504 28.09 -20.86 -26.42
N SER A 505 28.70 -19.82 -26.99
CA SER A 505 29.66 -19.95 -28.09
C SER A 505 30.88 -20.77 -27.67
N LEU A 506 31.48 -20.46 -26.50
CA LEU A 506 32.62 -21.20 -25.94
C LEU A 506 32.28 -22.67 -25.64
N LYS A 507 31.09 -22.95 -25.09
CA LYS A 507 30.62 -24.35 -24.87
C LYS A 507 30.41 -25.11 -26.18
N ARG A 508 29.94 -24.44 -27.24
CA ARG A 508 29.82 -25.05 -28.58
C ARG A 508 31.19 -25.35 -29.18
N GLN A 509 32.13 -24.41 -29.09
CA GLN A 509 33.52 -24.63 -29.54
C GLN A 509 34.15 -25.81 -28.79
N LYS A 510 34.06 -25.87 -27.45
CA LYS A 510 34.58 -27.01 -26.66
C LYS A 510 33.93 -28.36 -27.03
N ARG A 511 32.63 -28.39 -27.36
CA ARG A 511 31.96 -29.61 -27.83
C ARG A 511 32.36 -30.02 -29.24
N ILE A 512 32.70 -29.08 -30.09
CA ILE A 512 33.21 -29.35 -31.44
C ILE A 512 34.64 -29.91 -31.31
N PHE A 513 35.50 -29.28 -30.50
CA PHE A 513 36.86 -29.76 -30.24
C PHE A 513 36.89 -31.14 -29.55
N GLY A 514 36.04 -31.39 -28.55
CA GLY A 514 35.93 -32.70 -27.90
C GLY A 514 35.16 -33.78 -28.70
N ARG A 515 34.78 -33.49 -29.95
CA ARG A 515 34.31 -34.48 -30.93
C ARG A 515 35.33 -34.70 -32.06
N ILE A 516 36.37 -33.85 -32.13
CA ILE A 516 37.47 -33.91 -33.09
C ILE A 516 38.68 -34.64 -32.47
N ILE A 517 38.77 -34.64 -31.14
CA ILE A 517 39.51 -35.63 -30.33
C ILE A 517 38.57 -36.81 -30.10
#